data_AF-A0A9W7CEP5-F1
#
_entry.id   AF-A0A9W7CEP5-F1
#
_cell.length_a   1.000
_cell.length_b   1.000
_cell.length_c   1.000
_cell.angle_alpha   90.00
_cell.angle_beta   90.00
_cell.angle_gamma   90.00
#
_symmetry.space_group_name_H-M   'P 1'
#
loop_
_entity.id
_entity.type
_entity.pdbx_description
1 polymer ?
#
loop_
_entity_poly.entity_id
_entity_poly.type
_entity_poly.pdbx_seq_one_letter_code
_entity_poly.pdbx_strand_id
1 'polypeptide(L)'
;MDRGRKAMPVQNKQCHERYIKHCQAMHRNKLKEMKCSIDNKQPKGATHLKTNAKKNALMEERFANIERENRMLLEKMSYIIAKKGGVDNKNESIQYGR
;
A
#
# COMPACT_ATOMS: atom_id res chain seq x y z
N MET A 1 -35.70 -3.12 -44.01
CA MET A 1 -36.12 -2.03 -44.91
C MET A 1 -34.90 -1.25 -45.33
N ASP A 2 -34.55 -1.25 -46.62
CA ASP A 2 -33.50 -0.40 -47.19
C ASP A 2 -33.93 -0.01 -48.61
N ARG A 3 -34.95 0.85 -48.69
CA ARG A 3 -35.60 1.23 -49.95
C ARG A 3 -34.74 2.21 -50.78
N GLY A 4 -33.74 2.86 -50.17
CA GLY A 4 -32.86 3.82 -50.85
C GLY A 4 -31.81 3.17 -51.76
N ARG A 5 -31.38 1.93 -51.47
CA ARG A 5 -30.39 1.23 -52.31
C ARG A 5 -30.91 0.79 -53.68
N LYS A 6 -32.23 0.70 -53.88
CA LYS A 6 -32.82 0.20 -55.13
C LYS A 6 -32.76 1.21 -56.29
N ALA A 7 -32.57 2.49 -55.98
CA ALA A 7 -32.55 3.60 -56.94
C ALA A 7 -31.15 4.16 -57.24
N MET A 8 -30.08 3.59 -56.67
CA MET A 8 -28.72 4.07 -56.93
C MET A 8 -28.25 3.61 -58.31
N PRO A 9 -27.96 4.52 -59.26
CA PRO A 9 -27.40 4.14 -60.55
C PRO A 9 -25.96 3.64 -60.32
N VAL A 10 -25.76 2.33 -60.43
CA VAL A 10 -24.45 1.69 -60.30
C VAL A 10 -24.22 0.79 -61.50
N GLN A 11 -23.01 0.82 -62.07
CA GLN A 11 -22.67 0.03 -63.25
C GLN A 11 -22.80 -1.48 -63.00
N ASN A 12 -22.39 -1.96 -61.82
CA ASN A 12 -22.54 -3.36 -61.41
C ASN A 12 -23.02 -3.46 -59.95
N LYS A 13 -24.22 -4.01 -59.76
CA LYS A 13 -24.87 -4.16 -58.45
C LYS A 13 -24.08 -5.05 -57.50
N GLN A 14 -23.48 -6.14 -57.99
CA GLN A 14 -22.73 -7.09 -57.16
C GLN A 14 -21.43 -6.48 -56.67
N CYS A 15 -20.70 -5.77 -57.53
CA CYS A 15 -19.49 -5.05 -57.15
C CYS A 15 -19.80 -3.97 -56.10
N HIS A 16 -20.88 -3.22 -56.31
CA HIS A 16 -21.32 -2.18 -55.37
C HIS A 16 -21.71 -2.77 -54.00
N GLU A 17 -22.44 -3.89 -53.98
CA GLU A 17 -22.81 -4.57 -52.74
C GLU A 17 -21.58 -5.07 -51.98
N ARG A 18 -20.60 -5.67 -52.68
CA ARG A 18 -19.32 -6.11 -52.08
C ARG A 18 -18.57 -4.94 -51.47
N TYR A 19 -18.50 -3.81 -52.18
CA TYR A 19 -17.86 -2.59 -51.69
C TYR A 19 -18.53 -2.05 -50.42
N ILE A 20 -19.87 -1.95 -50.41
CA ILE A 20 -20.62 -1.52 -49.22
C ILE A 20 -20.35 -2.45 -48.04
N LYS A 21 -20.39 -3.77 -48.26
CA LYS A 21 -20.10 -4.76 -47.20
C LYS A 21 -18.69 -4.58 -46.64
N HIS A 22 -17.71 -4.33 -47.51
CA HIS A 22 -16.34 -4.05 -47.10
C HIS A 22 -16.24 -2.77 -46.26
N CYS A 23 -16.82 -1.66 -46.71
CA CYS A 23 -16.84 -0.41 -45.94
C CYS A 23 -17.51 -0.56 -44.58
N GLN A 24 -18.62 -1.30 -44.50
CA GLN A 24 -19.30 -1.59 -43.24
C GLN A 24 -18.45 -2.47 -42.32
N ALA A 25 -17.73 -3.47 -42.85
CA ALA A 25 -16.80 -4.29 -42.08
C ALA A 25 -15.66 -3.43 -41.51
N MET A 26 -15.06 -2.57 -42.35
CA MET A 26 -14.03 -1.62 -41.91
C MET A 26 -14.54 -0.66 -40.82
N HIS A 27 -15.76 -0.14 -40.97
CA HIS A 27 -16.37 0.72 -39.96
C HIS A 27 -16.58 -0.01 -38.64
N ARG A 28 -17.11 -1.24 -38.66
CA ARG A 28 -17.28 -2.06 -37.45
C ARG A 28 -15.95 -2.37 -36.76
N ASN A 29 -14.90 -2.66 -37.53
CA ASN A 29 -13.56 -2.89 -36.98
C ASN A 29 -13.03 -1.63 -36.29
N LYS A 30 -13.15 -0.46 -36.94
CA LYS A 30 -12.76 0.82 -36.35
C LYS A 30 -13.50 1.12 -35.05
N LEU A 31 -14.82 0.87 -35.01
CA LEU A 31 -15.61 1.05 -33.78
C LEU A 31 -15.15 0.11 -32.65
N LYS A 32 -14.82 -1.14 -33.00
CA LYS A 32 -14.34 -2.14 -32.02
C LYS A 32 -12.98 -1.77 -31.43
N GLU A 33 -12.09 -1.21 -32.25
CA GLU A 33 -10.73 -0.84 -31.85
C GLU A 33 -10.61 0.58 -31.30
N MET A 34 -11.68 1.38 -31.39
CA MET A 34 -11.69 2.75 -30.94
C MET A 34 -11.43 2.82 -29.42
N LYS A 35 -10.34 3.49 -29.05
CA LYS A 35 -10.01 3.76 -27.64
C LYS A 35 -10.86 4.92 -27.12
N CYS A 36 -11.18 4.90 -25.83
CA CYS A 36 -11.80 6.04 -25.16
C CYS A 36 -10.87 7.26 -25.23
N SER A 37 -11.44 8.44 -25.50
CA SER A 37 -10.68 9.70 -25.57
C SER A 37 -10.28 10.23 -24.19
N ILE A 38 -10.87 9.68 -23.12
CA ILE A 38 -10.65 10.08 -21.73
C ILE A 38 -10.18 8.86 -20.94
N ASP A 39 -9.33 9.11 -19.95
CA ASP A 39 -8.93 8.06 -19.02
C ASP A 39 -10.10 7.74 -18.08
N ASN A 40 -10.64 6.54 -18.22
CA ASN A 40 -11.70 6.00 -17.36
C ASN A 40 -11.15 5.12 -16.23
N LYS A 41 -9.82 5.09 -16.02
CA LYS A 41 -9.24 4.32 -14.92
C LYS A 41 -9.57 4.96 -13.58
N GLN A 42 -9.62 4.12 -12.54
CA GLN A 42 -9.75 4.62 -11.18
C GLN A 42 -8.59 5.57 -10.84
N PRO A 43 -8.85 6.66 -10.10
CA PRO A 43 -7.78 7.51 -9.60
C PRO A 43 -6.87 6.70 -8.68
N LYS A 44 -5.59 7.09 -8.61
CA LYS A 44 -4.64 6.47 -7.67
C LYS A 44 -5.14 6.70 -6.24
N GLY A 45 -5.31 5.61 -5.49
CA GLY A 45 -5.71 5.69 -4.08
C GLY A 45 -4.68 6.49 -3.26
N ALA A 46 -5.16 7.32 -2.34
CA ALA A 46 -4.29 8.18 -1.54
C ALA A 46 -3.41 7.34 -0.60
N THR A 47 -2.09 7.55 -0.67
CA THR A 47 -1.10 6.77 0.10
C THR A 47 -1.29 6.92 1.61
N HIS A 48 -1.65 8.12 2.08
CA HIS A 48 -1.90 8.42 3.49
C HIS A 48 -3.12 7.70 4.08
N LEU A 49 -4.04 7.18 3.24
CA LEU A 49 -5.15 6.34 3.71
C LEU A 49 -4.74 4.89 3.96
N LYS A 50 -3.59 4.45 3.42
CA LYS A 50 -3.10 3.08 3.57
C LYS A 50 -2.37 2.85 4.90
N THR A 51 -1.80 3.91 5.47
CA THR A 51 -0.94 3.82 6.66
C THR A 51 -1.18 4.97 7.61
N ASN A 52 -1.41 4.67 8.89
CA ASN A 52 -1.51 5.68 9.93
C ASN A 52 -0.13 5.94 10.55
N ALA A 53 0.68 6.78 9.89
CA ALA A 53 2.07 7.05 10.28
C ALA A 53 2.21 7.53 11.73
N LYS A 54 1.29 8.40 12.20
CA LYS A 54 1.28 8.88 13.58
C LYS A 54 1.08 7.74 14.58
N LYS A 55 0.16 6.82 14.29
CA LYS A 55 -0.08 5.65 15.14
C LYS A 55 1.16 4.77 15.22
N ASN A 56 1.83 4.53 14.09
CA ASN A 56 3.05 3.72 14.06
C ASN A 56 4.18 4.35 14.88
N ALA A 57 4.44 5.65 14.70
CA ALA A 57 5.47 6.37 15.46
C ALA A 57 5.21 6.30 16.98
N LEU A 58 3.95 6.46 17.40
CA LEU A 58 3.58 6.38 18.81
C LEU A 58 3.74 4.96 19.39
N MET A 59 3.51 3.92 18.58
CA MET A 59 3.78 2.54 19.00
C MET A 59 5.27 2.28 19.13
N GLU A 60 6.09 2.75 18.18
CA GLU A 60 7.55 2.65 18.23
C GLU A 60 8.12 3.34 19.48
N GLU A 61 7.67 4.57 19.78
CA GLU A 61 8.07 5.29 20.98
C GLU A 61 7.72 4.51 22.26
N ARG A 62 6.51 3.95 22.32
CA ARG A 62 6.07 3.12 23.44
C ARG A 62 6.95 1.88 23.61
N PHE A 63 7.28 1.19 22.53
CA PHE A 63 8.16 0.02 22.57
C PHE A 63 9.57 0.39 23.04
N ALA A 64 10.13 1.49 22.52
CA ALA A 64 11.44 1.99 22.94
C ALA A 64 11.48 2.33 24.45
N ASN A 65 10.38 2.85 25.00
CA ASN A 65 10.26 3.13 26.42
C ASN A 65 10.25 1.84 27.26
N ILE A 66 9.45 0.85 26.86
CA ILE A 66 9.39 -0.46 27.52
C ILE A 66 10.75 -1.15 27.50
N GLU A 67 11.44 -1.16 26.35
CA GLU A 67 12.75 -1.78 26.23
C GLU A 67 13.80 -1.12 27.12
N ARG A 68 13.79 0.21 27.20
CA ARG A 68 14.69 0.96 28.08
C ARG A 68 14.45 0.64 29.55
N GLU A 69 13.19 0.59 29.97
CA GLU A 69 12.80 0.24 31.34
C GLU A 69 13.19 -1.20 31.68
N ASN A 70 12.94 -2.16 30.77
CA ASN A 70 13.33 -3.55 30.94
C ASN A 70 14.85 -3.69 31.10
N ARG A 71 15.64 -2.95 30.30
CA ARG A 71 17.09 -2.93 30.41
C ARG A 71 17.56 -2.41 31.77
N MET A 72 17.00 -1.30 32.24
CA MET A 72 17.32 -0.74 33.56
C MET A 72 16.94 -1.69 34.69
N LEU A 73 15.80 -2.37 34.59
CA LEU A 73 15.36 -3.35 35.57
C LEU A 73 16.33 -4.52 35.66
N LEU A 74 16.70 -5.10 34.51
CA LEU A 74 17.65 -6.21 34.44
C LEU A 74 19.01 -5.82 35.01
N GLU A 75 19.52 -4.64 34.68
CA GLU A 75 20.78 -4.14 35.22
C GLU A 75 20.77 -4.05 36.75
N LYS A 76 19.69 -3.48 37.32
CA LYS A 76 19.52 -3.38 38.78
C LYS A 76 19.40 -4.76 39.44
N MET A 77 18.64 -5.68 38.84
CA MET A 77 18.53 -7.05 39.33
C MET A 77 19.89 -7.76 39.30
N SER A 78 20.63 -7.67 38.19
CA SER A 78 21.96 -8.24 38.07
C SER A 78 22.93 -7.68 39.11
N TYR A 79 22.90 -6.37 39.38
CA TYR A 79 23.71 -5.74 40.41
C TYR A 79 23.39 -6.29 41.81
N ILE A 80 22.10 -6.41 42.16
CA ILE A 80 21.67 -6.97 43.45
C ILE A 80 22.11 -8.43 43.61
N ILE A 81 21.92 -9.23 42.56
CA ILE A 81 22.31 -10.64 42.52
C ILE A 81 23.84 -10.77 42.69
N ALA A 82 24.61 -9.96 41.96
CA ALA A 82 26.07 -9.97 42.02
C ALA A 82 26.60 -9.61 43.42
N LYS A 83 25.99 -8.62 44.10
CA LYS A 83 26.35 -8.25 45.48
C LYS A 83 25.76 -9.15 46.57
N LYS A 84 25.01 -10.23 46.20
CA LYS A 84 24.34 -11.16 47.14
C LYS A 84 23.50 -10.47 48.23
N GLY A 85 23.00 -9.26 47.98
CA GLY A 85 22.28 -8.47 48.99
C GLY A 85 23.13 -7.98 50.17
N GLY A 86 24.46 -7.99 50.06
CA GLY A 86 25.36 -7.49 51.11
C GLY A 86 25.32 -5.95 51.20
N VAL A 87 25.07 -5.45 52.41
CA VAL A 87 25.24 -4.03 52.76
C VAL A 87 26.75 -3.76 52.85
N ASP A 88 27.24 -2.76 52.13
CA ASP A 88 28.66 -2.36 52.11
C ASP A 88 29.09 -1.53 53.33
N ASN A 89 28.14 -1.22 54.21
CA ASN A 89 28.38 -0.53 55.46
C ASN A 89 28.88 -1.51 56.54
N LYS A 90 30.21 -1.58 56.70
CA LYS A 90 30.85 -2.29 57.82
C LYS A 90 31.11 -1.29 58.94
N ASN A 91 30.54 -1.53 60.12
CA ASN A 91 30.83 -0.70 61.31
C ASN A 91 32.14 -1.17 61.97
N GLU A 92 33.19 -0.35 61.90
CA GLU A 92 34.51 -0.63 62.50
C GLU A 92 34.60 -0.20 63.98
N SER A 93 33.56 0.44 64.53
CA SER A 93 33.59 1.02 65.89
C SER A 93 33.56 -0.01 67.03
N ILE A 94 33.53 -1.32 66.75
CA ILE A 94 33.41 -2.39 67.76
C ILE A 94 34.79 -2.78 68.34
N GLN A 95 35.87 -2.04 68.05
CA GLN A 95 37.22 -2.40 68.54
C GLN A 95 37.48 -2.16 70.03
N TYR A 96 36.60 -1.47 70.78
CA TYR A 96 36.86 -1.12 72.19
C TYR A 96 35.81 -1.62 73.20
N GLY A 97 35.00 -2.62 72.82
CA GLY A 97 34.08 -3.28 73.76
C GLY A 97 34.76 -4.37 74.58
N ARG A 98 35.38 -4.02 75.71
CA ARG A 98 35.68 -4.92 76.83
C ARG A 98 35.12 -4.32 78.12
#